data_AF-X0HKB8-F1
#
_entry.id   AF-X0HKB8-F1
#
_cell.length_a   1.000
_cell.length_b   1.000
_cell.length_c   1.000
_cell.angle_alpha   90.00
_cell.angle_beta   90.00
_cell.angle_gamma   90.00
#
_symmetry.space_group_name_H-M   'P 1'
#
loop_
_entity.id
_entity.type
_entity.pdbx_description
1 polymer ?
#
loop_
_entity_poly.entity_id
_entity_poly.type
_entity_poly.pdbx_seq_one_letter_code
_entity_poly.pdbx_strand_id
1 'polypeptide(L)'
;MCDFKNEYQTCGGFRAKPPPPCKKGTHCVNDPRTPGDCGMTCDKPGICAPKNPHTCGGFMGKKCPKGLYCYDDPSDKCDPKKGGADCSGICL
;
A
#
# COMPACT_ATOMS: atom_id res chain seq x y z
N MET A 1 -6.60 -17.00 -7.75
CA MET A 1 -7.29 -15.95 -6.98
C MET A 1 -6.27 -15.36 -6.02
N CYS A 2 -6.11 -14.04 -5.97
CA CYS A 2 -5.25 -13.40 -4.97
C CYS A 2 -6.07 -13.25 -3.69
N ASP A 3 -5.87 -14.17 -2.74
CA ASP A 3 -6.53 -14.08 -1.43
C ASP A 3 -5.81 -13.05 -0.56
N PHE A 4 -6.30 -11.82 -0.58
CA PHE A 4 -5.82 -10.78 0.32
C PHE A 4 -6.20 -11.16 1.76
N LYS A 5 -5.19 -11.45 2.59
CA LYS A 5 -5.41 -11.88 3.98
C LYS A 5 -5.95 -10.77 4.89
N ASN A 6 -5.79 -9.51 4.49
CA ASN A 6 -6.17 -8.33 5.27
C ASN A 6 -7.13 -7.43 4.48
N GLU A 7 -8.16 -6.94 5.16
CA GLU A 7 -9.18 -6.05 4.58
C GLU A 7 -8.91 -4.59 4.94
N TYR A 8 -8.90 -3.74 3.92
CA TYR A 8 -8.74 -2.29 4.06
C TYR A 8 -9.94 -1.56 3.48
N GLN A 9 -10.32 -0.43 4.10
CA GLN A 9 -11.30 0.47 3.49
C GLN A 9 -10.76 0.92 2.13
N THR A 10 -11.58 0.82 1.10
CA THR A 10 -11.21 1.30 -0.23
C THR A 10 -11.39 2.82 -0.33
N CYS A 11 -10.53 3.45 -1.12
CA CYS A 11 -10.57 4.90 -1.36
C CYS A 11 -10.18 5.22 -2.81
N GLY A 12 -10.46 6.44 -3.26
CA GLY A 12 -10.13 6.89 -4.61
C GLY A 12 -10.83 6.10 -5.73
N GLY A 13 -10.28 6.24 -6.94
CA GLY A 13 -10.82 5.68 -8.19
C GLY A 13 -12.09 6.36 -8.71
N PHE A 14 -12.40 6.15 -9.98
CA PHE A 14 -13.61 6.69 -10.59
C PHE A 14 -14.79 5.76 -10.29
N ARG A 15 -15.66 6.19 -9.37
CA ARG A 15 -16.81 5.42 -8.91
C ARG A 15 -18.08 6.27 -9.01
N ALA A 16 -19.22 5.64 -9.31
CA ALA A 16 -20.52 6.30 -9.36
C ALA A 16 -20.92 6.96 -8.02
N LYS A 17 -20.43 6.40 -6.90
CA LYS A 17 -20.53 6.99 -5.56
C LYS A 17 -19.12 7.15 -4.98
N PRO A 18 -18.70 8.36 -4.59
CA PRO A 18 -17.41 8.57 -3.95
C PRO A 18 -17.32 7.73 -2.67
N PRO A 19 -16.17 7.05 -2.41
CA PRO A 19 -15.98 6.37 -1.15
C PRO A 19 -15.97 7.37 0.01
N PRO A 20 -16.42 6.97 1.21
CA PRO A 20 -16.26 7.82 2.39
C PRO A 20 -14.78 8.11 2.63
N PRO A 21 -14.45 9.24 3.28
CA PRO A 21 -13.08 9.55 3.64
C PRO A 21 -12.48 8.43 4.51
N CYS A 22 -11.16 8.25 4.39
CA CYS A 22 -10.43 7.30 5.20
C CYS A 22 -10.62 7.57 6.69
N LYS A 23 -10.76 6.50 7.48
CA LYS A 23 -10.85 6.57 8.95
C LYS A 23 -9.69 7.35 9.55
N LYS A 24 -9.90 7.93 10.74
CA LYS A 24 -8.85 8.64 11.47
C LYS A 24 -7.63 7.74 11.66
N GLY A 25 -6.45 8.25 11.33
CA GLY A 25 -5.19 7.50 11.41
C GLY A 25 -4.82 6.71 10.15
N THR A 26 -5.65 6.73 9.11
CA THR A 26 -5.33 6.18 7.79
C THR A 26 -5.29 7.29 6.73
N HIS A 27 -4.70 6.99 5.57
CA HIS A 27 -4.61 7.88 4.42
C HIS A 27 -4.79 7.07 3.14
N CYS A 28 -5.27 7.73 2.09
CA CYS A 28 -5.54 7.05 0.83
C CYS A 28 -4.27 6.89 0.00
N VAL A 29 -3.96 5.66 -0.39
CA VAL A 29 -2.81 5.30 -1.23
C VAL A 29 -3.23 4.32 -2.31
N ASN A 30 -2.40 4.18 -3.36
CA ASN A 30 -2.55 3.08 -4.32
C ASN A 30 -2.48 1.74 -3.58
N ASP A 31 -3.19 0.72 -4.06
CA ASP A 31 -3.13 -0.59 -3.43
C ASP A 31 -1.78 -1.27 -3.76
N PRO A 32 -0.85 -1.40 -2.79
CA PRO A 32 0.45 -1.99 -3.06
C PRO A 32 0.38 -3.52 -3.18
N ARG A 33 -0.78 -4.11 -2.90
CA ARG A 33 -1.04 -5.54 -3.08
C ARG A 33 -1.25 -5.90 -4.55
N THR A 34 -1.36 -4.90 -5.44
CA THR A 34 -1.42 -5.04 -6.89
C THR A 34 -0.22 -4.35 -7.56
N PRO A 35 1.01 -4.91 -7.43
CA PRO A 35 2.21 -4.30 -8.02
C PRO A 35 2.13 -4.30 -9.56
N GLY A 36 2.68 -3.24 -10.18
CA GLY A 36 2.68 -3.05 -11.63
C GLY A 36 1.42 -2.41 -12.21
N ASP A 37 0.43 -2.12 -11.37
CA ASP A 37 -0.74 -1.35 -11.75
C ASP A 37 -0.45 0.15 -11.78
N CYS A 38 -1.09 0.89 -12.68
CA CYS A 38 -1.06 2.36 -12.64
C CYS A 38 -1.90 2.93 -11.48
N GLY A 39 -2.68 2.11 -10.79
CA GLY A 39 -3.38 2.44 -9.55
C GLY A 39 -4.45 3.51 -9.76
N MET A 40 -4.56 4.44 -8.82
CA MET A 40 -5.54 5.51 -8.86
C MET A 40 -5.34 6.46 -10.06
N THR A 41 -4.18 6.48 -10.71
CA THR A 41 -3.95 7.24 -11.95
C THR A 41 -4.77 6.70 -13.12
N CYS A 42 -5.05 5.40 -13.15
CA CYS A 42 -5.96 4.76 -14.10
C CYS A 42 -7.34 4.52 -13.50
N ASP A 43 -7.75 5.36 -12.54
CA ASP A 43 -9.04 5.31 -11.86
C ASP A 43 -9.32 4.01 -11.08
N LYS A 44 -8.29 3.18 -10.84
CA LYS A 44 -8.46 2.01 -9.98
C LYS A 44 -8.58 2.42 -8.52
N PRO A 45 -9.32 1.64 -7.72
CA PRO A 45 -9.45 1.94 -6.31
C PRO A 45 -8.13 1.69 -5.57
N GLY A 46 -7.82 2.61 -4.66
CA GLY A 46 -6.78 2.45 -3.66
C GLY A 46 -7.31 1.92 -2.33
N ILE A 47 -6.44 1.91 -1.33
CA ILE A 47 -6.75 1.50 0.04
C ILE A 47 -6.41 2.59 1.04
N CYS A 48 -7.15 2.63 2.14
CA CYS A 48 -6.85 3.47 3.30
C CYS A 48 -5.81 2.77 4.17
N ALA A 49 -4.53 2.99 3.87
CA ALA A 49 -3.42 2.44 4.66
C ALA A 49 -3.20 3.26 5.95
N PRO A 50 -2.74 2.62 7.05
CA PRO A 50 -2.31 3.34 8.25
C PRO A 50 -1.30 4.42 7.91
N LYS A 51 -1.35 5.57 8.60
CA LYS A 51 -0.35 6.63 8.43
C LYS A 51 1.04 6.23 8.93
N ASN A 52 1.08 5.35 9.95
CA ASN A 52 2.29 4.82 10.55
C ASN A 52 2.25 3.28 10.52
N PRO A 53 2.37 2.63 9.35
CA PRO A 53 2.42 1.18 9.26
C PRO A 53 3.76 0.66 9.80
N HIS A 54 3.80 -0.62 10.20
CA HIS A 54 5.09 -1.26 10.47
C HIS A 54 5.89 -1.35 9.17
N THR A 55 7.16 -1.01 9.23
CA THR A 55 8.06 -1.15 8.09
C THR A 55 8.66 -2.54 8.03
N CYS A 56 8.84 -3.05 6.81
CA CYS A 56 9.43 -4.34 6.53
C CYS A 56 10.40 -4.25 5.35
N GLY A 57 11.19 -5.29 5.15
CA GLY A 57 12.23 -5.28 4.12
C GLY A 57 13.38 -4.33 4.47
N GLY A 58 13.87 -3.61 3.46
CA GLY A 58 15.12 -2.84 3.51
C GLY A 58 16.37 -3.69 3.75
N PHE A 59 17.52 -3.04 3.88
CA PHE A 59 18.82 -3.70 4.11
C PHE A 59 18.85 -4.62 5.35
N MET A 60 18.02 -4.30 6.36
CA MET A 60 17.92 -5.09 7.60
C MET A 60 16.99 -6.31 7.50
N GLY A 61 16.27 -6.49 6.39
CA GLY A 61 15.36 -7.64 6.21
C GLY A 61 14.27 -7.73 7.26
N LYS A 62 13.69 -6.59 7.67
CA LYS A 62 12.68 -6.55 8.74
C LYS A 62 11.45 -7.37 8.35
N LYS A 63 10.99 -8.23 9.26
CA LYS A 63 9.80 -9.05 9.08
C LYS A 63 8.58 -8.35 9.65
N CYS A 64 7.44 -8.55 8.98
CA CYS A 64 6.16 -8.11 9.49
C CYS A 64 5.71 -8.93 10.71
N PRO A 65 4.94 -8.32 11.62
CA PRO A 65 4.20 -9.04 12.65
C PRO A 65 3.35 -10.18 12.06
N LYS A 66 3.03 -11.18 12.88
CA LYS A 66 2.17 -12.30 12.44
C LYS A 66 0.85 -11.78 11.89
N GLY A 67 0.46 -12.30 10.71
CA GLY A 67 -0.78 -11.94 10.02
C GLY A 67 -0.62 -10.80 9.01
N LEU A 68 0.51 -10.11 8.98
CA LEU A 68 0.79 -9.06 8.00
C LEU A 68 1.79 -9.56 6.94
N TYR A 69 1.65 -9.03 5.74
CA TYR A 69 2.51 -9.28 4.60
C TYR A 69 3.24 -8.01 4.20
N CYS A 70 4.48 -8.17 3.74
CA CYS A 70 5.31 -7.05 3.34
C CYS A 70 5.00 -6.66 1.90
N TYR A 71 4.56 -5.43 1.68
CA TYR A 71 4.34 -4.85 0.37
C TYR A 71 5.22 -3.61 0.20
N ASP A 72 5.65 -3.31 -1.01
CA ASP A 72 6.41 -2.09 -1.28
C ASP A 72 5.56 -0.86 -0.96
N ASP A 73 6.14 0.12 -0.27
CA ASP A 73 5.44 1.34 0.09
C ASP A 73 5.12 2.17 -1.17
N PRO A 74 3.85 2.33 -1.55
CA PRO A 74 3.47 3.08 -2.75
C PRO A 74 3.56 4.60 -2.52
N SER A 75 3.73 5.03 -1.27
CA SER A 75 3.90 6.43 -0.88
C SER A 75 5.37 6.87 -0.86
N ASP A 76 6.30 5.91 -0.86
CA ASP A 76 7.72 6.21 -0.83
C ASP A 76 8.19 6.68 -2.21
N LYS A 77 8.98 7.76 -2.23
CA LYS A 77 9.56 8.33 -3.46
C LYS A 77 10.79 7.54 -3.92
N CYS A 78 10.96 6.32 -3.42
CA CYS A 78 12.07 5.44 -3.71
C CYS A 78 11.96 4.98 -5.17
N ASP A 79 12.74 5.61 -6.05
CA ASP A 79 12.79 5.30 -7.48
C ASP A 79 13.62 4.00 -7.68
N PRO A 80 12.99 2.85 -7.99
CA PRO A 80 13.71 1.57 -8.09
C PRO A 80 14.76 1.56 -9.21
N LYS A 81 14.68 2.50 -10.17
CA LYS A 81 15.69 2.69 -11.23
C LYS A 81 16.97 3.37 -10.76
N LYS A 82 17.03 3.87 -9.52
CA LYS A 82 18.20 4.57 -8.96
C LYS A 82 18.90 3.82 -7.80
N GLY A 83 18.57 2.55 -7.56
CA GLY A 83 19.23 1.75 -6.52
C GLY A 83 18.27 0.93 -5.65
N GLY A 84 17.33 0.21 -6.27
CA GLY A 84 16.21 -0.46 -5.60
C GLY A 84 16.52 -1.71 -4.76
N ALA A 85 17.57 -1.69 -3.93
CA ALA A 85 17.79 -2.70 -2.88
C ALA A 85 17.32 -2.25 -1.49
N ASP A 86 17.04 -0.95 -1.32
CA ASP A 86 16.86 -0.31 -0.01
C ASP A 86 15.44 0.23 0.27
N CYS A 87 14.47 0.04 -0.63
CA CYS A 87 13.13 0.59 -0.42
C CYS A 87 12.43 -0.11 0.75
N SER A 88 11.94 0.68 1.71
CA SER A 88 11.17 0.15 2.84
C SER A 88 9.79 -0.26 2.36
N GLY A 89 9.40 -1.51 2.67
CA GLY A 89 8.03 -1.96 2.53
C GLY A 89 7.20 -1.58 3.75
N ILE A 90 5.89 -1.64 3.58
CA ILE A 90 4.90 -1.52 4.63
C ILE A 90 4.23 -2.87 4.88
N CYS A 91 3.99 -3.16 6.14
CA CYS A 91 3.24 -4.33 6.57
C CYS A 91 1.75 -4.04 6.49
N LEU A 92 1.08 -4.76 5.59
CA LEU A 92 -0.37 -4.73 5.42
C LEU A 92 -0.98 -6.12 5.47
#